data_AF-A0A1I2PRJ6-F1
#
_entry.id   AF-A0A1I2PRJ6-F1
#
_cell.length_a   1.000
_cell.length_b   1.000
_cell.length_c   1.000
_cell.angle_alpha   90.00
_cell.angle_beta   90.00
_cell.angle_gamma   90.00
#
_symmetry.space_group_name_H-M   'P 1'
#
loop_
_entity.id
_entity.type
_entity.pdbx_description
1 polymer ?
#
loop_
_entity_poly.entity_id
_entity_poly.type
_entity_poly.pdbx_seq_one_letter_code
_entity_poly.pdbx_strand_id
1 'polypeptide(L)'
;MTISIDRKHLKYLAILAMVLDHISEIILIPGLKGEGQILMNLHLSVPVAELLKQMFIGIGSMTGAVMIFGVIEGYHYTKDAKKYLLRLILFGLLSQYPFYMAFKINLLNMMFSLALCLMTVHVHYRTSDVNIRIMLKILLLLANMYTDWSMLAVPFTLILLRAMDNRESIRGAHEPVNREQLLRELESRDIGYENDKKHYHGGLFSVSDKVNRNGRFLFDRGKLKAAWVCCILLCIVEDLLSGKTFPEAVLVNAGVIMAAVLITYFYDGTEGKKSKVSKYGFYLFYPIHLIVLTLIYQILR
;
A
#
# COMPACT_ATOMS: atom_id res chain seq x y z
N MET A 1 3.28 23.75 15.85
CA MET A 1 4.20 22.75 15.29
C MET A 1 3.36 21.71 14.58
N THR A 2 3.24 21.77 13.24
CA THR A 2 2.49 20.75 12.49
C THR A 2 3.29 19.47 12.48
N ILE A 3 2.80 18.41 13.14
CA ILE A 3 3.43 17.08 13.09
C ILE A 3 3.35 16.60 11.63
N SER A 4 4.49 16.43 10.97
CA SER A 4 4.59 15.88 9.61
C SER A 4 5.32 14.54 9.65
N ILE A 5 4.74 13.52 9.03
CA ILE A 5 5.30 12.17 8.94
C ILE A 5 5.91 11.99 7.56
N ASP A 6 7.20 11.66 7.52
CA ASP A 6 7.88 11.29 6.28
C ASP A 6 7.67 9.80 5.93
N ARG A 7 8.10 9.41 4.73
CA ARG A 7 7.95 8.03 4.23
C ARG A 7 8.69 6.99 5.07
N LYS A 8 9.79 7.38 5.73
CA LYS A 8 10.62 6.47 6.52
C LYS A 8 9.90 6.11 7.81
N HIS A 9 9.35 7.10 8.51
CA HIS A 9 8.60 6.90 9.75
C HIS A 9 7.32 6.11 9.49
N LEU A 10 6.59 6.42 8.41
CA LEU A 10 5.40 5.67 8.01
C LEU A 10 5.71 4.19 7.76
N LYS A 11 6.85 3.88 7.13
CA LYS A 11 7.31 2.50 6.92
C LYS A 11 7.68 1.79 8.21
N TYR A 12 8.36 2.46 9.15
CA TYR A 12 8.69 1.84 10.43
C TYR A 12 7.45 1.52 11.23
N LEU A 13 6.45 2.40 11.21
CA LEU A 13 5.17 2.14 11.86
C LEU A 13 4.47 0.93 11.24
N ALA A 14 4.46 0.82 9.91
CA ALA A 14 3.91 -0.36 9.22
C ALA A 14 4.69 -1.65 9.55
N ILE A 15 6.02 -1.58 9.70
CA ILE A 15 6.82 -2.76 10.05
C ILE A 15 6.54 -3.22 11.48
N LEU A 16 6.39 -2.29 12.42
CA LEU A 16 5.99 -2.61 13.78
C LEU A 16 4.60 -3.27 13.80
N ALA A 17 3.65 -2.70 13.07
CA ALA A 17 2.31 -3.28 12.94
C ALA A 17 2.35 -4.69 12.33
N MET A 18 3.18 -4.93 11.32
CA MET A 18 3.35 -6.25 10.70
C MET A 18 3.85 -7.31 11.70
N VAL A 19 4.75 -6.93 12.61
CA VAL A 19 5.22 -7.83 13.66
C VAL A 19 4.09 -8.17 14.63
N LEU A 20 3.28 -7.17 15.03
CA LEU A 20 2.13 -7.41 15.91
C LEU A 20 1.13 -8.36 15.25
N ASP A 21 0.79 -8.13 13.99
CA ASP A 21 -0.08 -8.98 13.18
C ASP A 21 0.38 -10.44 13.20
N HIS A 22 1.65 -10.68 12.88
CA HIS A 22 2.19 -12.03 12.84
C HIS A 22 2.41 -12.65 14.24
N ILE A 23 2.61 -11.86 15.30
CA ILE A 23 2.58 -12.40 16.68
C ILE A 23 1.19 -12.98 16.96
N SER A 24 0.13 -12.31 16.54
CA SER A 24 -1.22 -12.86 16.67
C SER A 24 -1.38 -14.16 15.90
N GLU A 25 -1.07 -14.15 14.61
CA GLU A 25 -1.31 -15.29 13.74
C GLU A 25 -0.43 -16.51 14.06
N ILE A 26 0.86 -16.30 14.38
CA ILE A 26 1.83 -17.38 14.58
C ILE A 26 1.84 -17.88 16.03
N ILE A 27 1.55 -17.04 17.02
CA ILE A 27 1.69 -17.39 18.45
C ILE A 27 0.33 -17.44 19.14
N LEU A 28 -0.42 -16.33 19.14
CA LEU A 28 -1.64 -16.22 19.95
C LEU A 28 -2.77 -17.10 19.43
N ILE A 29 -3.00 -17.17 18.12
CA ILE A 29 -4.07 -18.00 17.53
C ILE A 29 -3.83 -19.49 17.80
N PRO A 30 -2.64 -20.07 17.53
CA PRO A 30 -2.36 -21.45 17.91
C PRO A 30 -2.49 -21.69 19.43
N GLY A 31 -2.00 -20.76 20.26
CA GLY A 31 -2.14 -20.86 21.71
C GLY A 31 -3.60 -20.88 22.17
N LEU A 32 -4.46 -20.03 21.59
CA LEU A 32 -5.90 -20.00 21.85
C LEU A 32 -6.63 -21.26 21.34
N LYS A 33 -6.11 -21.90 20.29
CA LYS A 33 -6.59 -23.21 19.79
C LYS A 33 -6.11 -24.39 20.65
N GLY A 34 -5.30 -24.15 21.68
CA GLY A 34 -4.76 -25.18 22.56
C GLY A 34 -3.55 -25.92 21.98
N GLU A 35 -2.84 -25.34 21.01
CA GLU A 35 -1.61 -25.93 20.50
C GLU A 35 -0.45 -25.75 21.50
N GLY A 36 0.04 -26.86 22.05
CA GLY A 36 1.19 -26.87 22.97
C GLY A 36 0.90 -26.16 24.30
N GLN A 37 1.97 -25.78 25.00
CA GLN A 37 1.89 -25.11 26.30
C GLN A 37 2.02 -23.58 26.18
N ILE A 38 1.74 -23.01 25.00
CA ILE A 38 2.04 -21.62 24.62
C ILE A 38 1.46 -20.60 25.60
N LEU A 39 0.15 -20.63 25.86
CA LEU A 39 -0.48 -19.64 26.75
C LEU A 39 0.02 -19.74 28.19
N MET A 40 0.30 -20.96 28.66
CA MET A 40 0.86 -21.18 30.00
C MET A 40 2.31 -20.69 30.08
N ASN A 41 3.14 -20.96 29.07
CA ASN A 41 4.53 -20.46 29.01
C ASN A 41 4.57 -18.93 28.95
N LEU A 42 3.59 -18.31 28.28
CA LEU A 42 3.40 -16.86 28.24
C LEU A 42 2.69 -16.28 29.48
N HIS A 43 2.24 -17.13 30.41
CA HIS A 43 1.46 -16.74 31.59
C HIS A 43 0.21 -15.90 31.25
N LEU A 44 -0.43 -16.20 30.11
CA LEU A 44 -1.61 -15.49 29.63
C LEU A 44 -2.89 -16.27 29.95
N SER A 45 -3.89 -15.58 30.50
CA SER A 45 -5.25 -16.11 30.57
C SER A 45 -5.92 -16.03 29.19
N VAL A 46 -6.88 -16.92 28.94
CA VAL A 46 -7.61 -16.98 27.66
C VAL A 46 -8.26 -15.63 27.30
N PRO A 47 -8.95 -14.91 28.21
CA PRO A 47 -9.55 -13.61 27.87
C PRO A 47 -8.51 -12.55 27.49
N VAL A 48 -7.34 -12.55 28.14
CA VAL A 48 -6.26 -11.60 27.84
C VAL A 48 -5.63 -11.93 26.50
N ALA A 49 -5.38 -13.20 26.20
CA ALA A 49 -4.84 -13.64 24.92
C ALA A 49 -5.79 -13.29 23.76
N GLU A 50 -7.11 -13.44 23.95
CA GLU A 50 -8.12 -13.07 22.97
C GLU A 50 -8.14 -11.56 22.71
N LEU A 51 -8.07 -10.74 23.77
CA LEU A 51 -7.96 -9.28 23.65
C LEU A 51 -6.70 -8.86 22.90
N LEU A 52 -5.54 -9.43 23.28
CA LEU A 52 -4.26 -9.15 22.61
C LEU A 52 -4.31 -9.52 21.14
N LYS A 53 -4.85 -10.70 20.81
CA LYS A 53 -5.04 -11.15 19.44
C LYS A 53 -5.81 -10.12 18.62
N GLN A 54 -6.97 -9.68 19.11
CA GLN A 54 -7.81 -8.70 18.43
C GLN A 54 -7.11 -7.35 18.25
N MET A 55 -6.44 -6.84 19.28
CA MET A 55 -5.70 -5.58 19.20
C MET A 55 -4.55 -5.63 18.19
N PHE A 56 -3.80 -6.72 18.20
CA PHE A 56 -2.62 -6.89 17.35
C PHE A 56 -2.98 -7.06 15.88
N ILE A 57 -4.01 -7.87 15.56
CA ILE A 57 -4.55 -7.97 14.19
C ILE A 57 -5.13 -6.61 13.75
N GLY A 58 -5.91 -5.99 14.64
CA GLY A 58 -6.51 -4.67 14.42
C GLY A 58 -5.47 -3.62 14.04
N ILE A 59 -4.40 -3.48 14.81
CA ILE A 59 -3.28 -2.55 14.52
C ILE A 59 -2.50 -3.02 13.29
N GLY A 60 -2.31 -4.34 13.17
CA GLY A 60 -1.56 -5.03 12.13
C GLY A 60 -2.02 -4.75 10.71
N SER A 61 -3.34 -4.65 10.51
CA SER A 61 -3.99 -4.36 9.22
C SER A 61 -3.54 -3.03 8.58
N MET A 62 -2.94 -2.13 9.36
CA MET A 62 -2.28 -0.91 8.84
C MET A 62 -1.18 -1.24 7.82
N THR A 63 -0.46 -2.34 8.00
CA THR A 63 0.69 -2.73 7.19
C THR A 63 0.31 -2.86 5.73
N GLY A 64 -0.74 -3.63 5.42
CA GLY A 64 -1.18 -3.85 4.05
C GLY A 64 -1.55 -2.55 3.35
N ALA A 65 -2.35 -1.71 4.02
CA ALA A 65 -2.77 -0.40 3.50
C ALA A 65 -1.58 0.52 3.21
N VAL A 66 -0.63 0.63 4.13
CA VAL A 66 0.56 1.47 3.98
C VAL A 66 1.48 0.94 2.86
N MET A 67 1.66 -0.37 2.77
CA MET A 67 2.52 -0.98 1.75
C MET A 67 1.92 -0.82 0.34
N ILE A 68 0.61 -0.99 0.17
CA ILE A 68 -0.08 -0.73 -1.12
C ILE A 68 0.07 0.74 -1.52
N PHE A 69 -0.23 1.68 -0.61
CA PHE A 69 -0.03 3.10 -0.87
C PHE A 69 1.43 3.38 -1.27
N GLY A 70 2.38 2.80 -0.54
CA GLY A 70 3.81 2.93 -0.81
C GLY A 70 4.27 2.32 -2.15
N VAL A 71 3.56 1.32 -2.67
CA VAL A 71 3.76 0.75 -4.02
C VAL A 71 3.29 1.72 -5.10
N ILE A 72 2.08 2.27 -4.96
CA ILE A 72 1.53 3.24 -5.92
C ILE A 72 2.44 4.47 -5.98
N GLU A 73 2.76 5.04 -4.83
CA GLU A 73 3.67 6.18 -4.73
C GLU A 73 5.08 5.83 -5.24
N GLY A 74 5.62 4.67 -4.83
CA GLY A 74 6.95 4.21 -5.23
C GLY A 74 7.11 4.00 -6.74
N TYR A 75 6.01 3.72 -7.45
CA TYR A 75 6.00 3.62 -8.91
C TYR A 75 6.34 4.95 -9.59
N HIS A 76 5.95 6.08 -9.00
CA HIS A 76 6.24 7.41 -9.54
C HIS A 76 7.69 7.86 -9.28
N TYR A 77 8.29 7.36 -8.19
CA TYR A 77 9.69 7.65 -7.88
C TYR A 77 10.70 6.71 -8.54
N THR A 78 10.28 5.50 -8.95
CA THR A 78 11.19 4.54 -9.56
C THR A 78 11.52 4.93 -10.99
N LYS A 79 12.81 4.93 -11.33
CA LYS A 79 13.27 5.06 -12.72
C LYS A 79 12.99 3.80 -13.54
N ASP A 80 12.92 2.65 -12.86
CA ASP A 80 12.80 1.34 -13.50
C ASP A 80 11.78 0.48 -12.74
N ALA A 81 10.59 0.34 -13.33
CA ALA A 81 9.50 -0.47 -12.79
C ALA A 81 9.81 -1.98 -12.87
N LYS A 82 10.57 -2.43 -13.88
CA LYS A 82 10.92 -3.86 -14.01
C LYS A 82 11.85 -4.29 -12.90
N LYS A 83 12.89 -3.49 -12.58
CA LYS A 83 13.76 -3.75 -11.42
C LYS A 83 13.01 -3.67 -10.10
N TYR A 84 11.96 -2.85 -10.02
CA TYR A 84 11.11 -2.81 -8.82
C TYR A 84 10.31 -4.11 -8.67
N LEU A 85 9.65 -4.54 -9.74
CA LEU A 85 8.91 -5.80 -9.78
C LEU A 85 9.81 -7.00 -9.48
N LEU A 86 11.00 -7.05 -10.10
CA LEU A 86 11.97 -8.12 -9.87
C LEU A 86 12.39 -8.22 -8.41
N ARG A 87 12.58 -7.08 -7.71
CA ARG A 87 12.87 -7.12 -6.27
C ARG A 87 11.73 -7.76 -5.48
N LEU A 88 10.48 -7.37 -5.75
CA LEU A 88 9.31 -7.94 -5.06
C LEU A 88 9.23 -9.45 -5.30
N ILE A 89 9.40 -9.90 -6.53
CA ILE A 89 9.38 -11.34 -6.88
C ILE A 89 10.53 -12.10 -6.21
N LEU A 90 11.77 -11.59 -6.29
CA LEU A 90 12.93 -12.26 -5.71
C LEU A 90 12.80 -12.42 -4.19
N PHE A 91 12.38 -11.36 -3.50
CA PHE A 91 12.17 -11.42 -2.05
C PHE A 91 10.92 -12.23 -1.70
N GLY A 92 9.88 -12.23 -2.53
CA GLY A 92 8.72 -13.10 -2.38
C GLY A 92 9.08 -14.57 -2.49
N LEU A 93 9.93 -14.95 -3.45
CA LEU A 93 10.44 -16.32 -3.55
C LEU A 93 11.27 -16.69 -2.31
N LEU A 94 12.16 -15.79 -1.88
CA LEU A 94 12.97 -16.00 -0.67
C LEU A 94 12.11 -16.18 0.59
N SER A 95 11.03 -15.42 0.72
CA SER A 95 10.14 -15.49 1.88
C SER A 95 9.05 -16.55 1.79
N GLN A 96 8.90 -17.24 0.65
CA GLN A 96 7.83 -18.22 0.47
C GLN A 96 7.98 -19.40 1.43
N TYR A 97 9.21 -19.87 1.64
CA TYR A 97 9.46 -20.96 2.58
C TYR A 97 9.18 -20.56 4.05
N PRO A 98 9.73 -19.43 4.58
CA PRO A 98 9.35 -18.92 5.89
C PRO A 98 7.84 -18.71 6.07
N PHE A 99 7.17 -18.16 5.04
CA PHE A 99 5.73 -17.96 5.06
C PHE A 99 4.96 -19.28 5.18
N TYR A 100 5.31 -20.27 4.37
CA TYR A 100 4.69 -21.59 4.45
C TYR A 100 4.93 -22.26 5.82
N MET A 101 6.13 -22.13 6.37
CA MET A 101 6.45 -22.70 7.68
C MET A 101 5.63 -22.04 8.82
N ALA A 102 5.45 -20.72 8.74
CA ALA A 102 4.72 -19.94 9.73
C ALA A 102 3.20 -20.20 9.70
N PHE A 103 2.59 -20.14 8.51
CA PHE A 103 1.12 -20.15 8.37
C PHE A 103 0.55 -21.50 7.91
N LYS A 104 1.37 -22.38 7.30
CA LYS A 104 0.98 -23.69 6.74
C LYS A 104 -0.14 -23.62 5.70
N ILE A 105 -0.28 -22.48 5.02
CA ILE A 105 -1.24 -22.27 3.93
C ILE A 105 -0.53 -22.27 2.58
N ASN A 106 -1.21 -22.82 1.55
CA ASN A 106 -0.71 -22.88 0.18
C ASN A 106 -1.08 -21.61 -0.62
N LEU A 107 -0.78 -20.44 -0.07
CA LEU A 107 -0.92 -19.15 -0.76
C LEU A 107 0.46 -18.52 -1.00
N LEU A 108 0.54 -17.65 -2.00
CA LEU A 108 1.71 -16.82 -2.23
C LEU A 108 1.76 -15.68 -1.22
N ASN A 109 2.91 -15.42 -0.62
CA ASN A 109 3.03 -14.40 0.43
C ASN A 109 2.75 -12.96 -0.03
N MET A 110 2.67 -12.04 0.94
CA MET A 110 2.35 -10.62 0.74
C MET A 110 3.25 -9.90 -0.29
N MET A 111 4.49 -10.35 -0.52
CA MET A 111 5.36 -9.74 -1.53
C MET A 111 4.86 -9.98 -2.96
N PHE A 112 4.23 -11.14 -3.20
CA PHE A 112 3.56 -11.41 -4.48
C PHE A 112 2.29 -10.57 -4.64
N SER A 113 1.52 -10.36 -3.57
CA SER A 113 0.39 -9.41 -3.58
C SER A 113 0.85 -8.01 -3.98
N LEU A 114 1.94 -7.51 -3.39
CA LEU A 114 2.53 -6.21 -3.75
C LEU A 114 3.07 -6.18 -5.18
N ALA A 115 3.59 -7.30 -5.70
CA ALA A 115 4.01 -7.43 -7.09
C ALA A 115 2.82 -7.27 -8.04
N LEU A 116 1.69 -7.92 -7.75
CA LEU A 116 0.44 -7.75 -8.52
C LEU A 116 -0.11 -6.33 -8.42
N CYS A 117 -0.04 -5.68 -7.25
CA CYS A 117 -0.38 -4.27 -7.09
C CYS A 117 0.50 -3.38 -7.99
N LEU A 118 1.81 -3.62 -8.02
CA LEU A 118 2.74 -2.87 -8.87
C LEU A 118 2.45 -3.08 -10.36
N MET A 119 2.15 -4.32 -10.77
CA MET A 119 1.73 -4.64 -12.14
C MET A 119 0.41 -3.94 -12.49
N THR A 120 -0.54 -3.88 -11.56
CA THR A 120 -1.81 -3.16 -11.73
C THR A 120 -1.59 -1.67 -11.99
N VAL A 121 -0.70 -1.04 -11.23
CA VAL A 121 -0.28 0.36 -11.45
C VAL A 121 0.41 0.52 -12.81
N HIS A 122 1.30 -0.42 -13.17
CA HIS A 122 2.00 -0.39 -14.46
C HIS A 122 1.04 -0.47 -15.65
N VAL A 123 0.11 -1.42 -15.64
CA VAL A 123 -0.94 -1.59 -16.66
C VAL A 123 -1.80 -0.33 -16.78
N HIS A 124 -2.18 0.27 -15.65
CA HIS A 124 -2.99 1.48 -15.64
C HIS A 124 -2.34 2.66 -16.39
N TYR A 125 -1.02 2.84 -16.24
CA TYR A 125 -0.32 3.97 -16.85
C TYR A 125 0.26 3.71 -18.24
N ARG A 126 0.63 2.45 -18.55
CA ARG A 126 1.38 2.11 -19.79
C ARG A 126 0.52 1.52 -20.90
N THR A 127 -0.64 0.95 -20.59
CA THR A 127 -1.51 0.35 -21.60
C THR A 127 -2.46 1.41 -22.16
N SER A 128 -2.25 1.87 -23.39
CA SER A 128 -3.08 2.91 -24.02
C SER A 128 -4.51 2.43 -24.29
N ASP A 129 -4.66 1.22 -24.82
CA ASP A 129 -5.95 0.61 -25.16
C ASP A 129 -6.77 0.31 -23.89
N VAL A 130 -8.03 0.77 -23.87
CA VAL A 130 -8.93 0.64 -22.71
C VAL A 130 -9.36 -0.80 -22.50
N ASN A 131 -9.67 -1.54 -23.57
CA ASN A 131 -10.15 -2.92 -23.49
C ASN A 131 -9.04 -3.84 -22.99
N ILE A 132 -7.83 -3.71 -23.56
CA ILE A 132 -6.65 -4.47 -23.10
C ILE A 132 -6.34 -4.11 -21.64
N ARG A 133 -6.42 -2.83 -21.27
CA ARG A 133 -6.18 -2.40 -19.89
C ARG A 133 -7.18 -3.02 -18.90
N ILE A 134 -8.47 -3.06 -19.23
CA ILE A 134 -9.50 -3.69 -18.40
C ILE A 134 -9.27 -5.19 -18.31
N MET A 135 -9.05 -5.87 -19.44
CA MET A 135 -8.77 -7.30 -19.50
C MET A 135 -7.58 -7.68 -18.61
N LEU A 136 -6.46 -6.95 -18.71
CA LEU A 136 -5.28 -7.20 -17.88
C LEU A 136 -5.54 -6.96 -16.39
N LYS A 137 -6.34 -5.95 -16.02
CA LYS A 137 -6.73 -5.73 -14.62
C LYS A 137 -7.60 -6.86 -14.07
N ILE A 138 -8.52 -7.39 -14.87
CA ILE A 138 -9.34 -8.55 -14.50
C ILE A 138 -8.43 -9.77 -14.31
N LEU A 139 -7.49 -10.01 -15.22
CA LEU A 139 -6.53 -11.11 -15.08
C LEU A 139 -5.69 -10.97 -13.79
N LEU A 140 -5.21 -9.76 -13.48
CA LEU A 140 -4.47 -9.49 -12.25
C LEU A 140 -5.33 -9.67 -10.99
N LEU A 141 -6.62 -9.32 -11.05
CA LEU A 141 -7.56 -9.55 -9.96
C LEU A 141 -7.76 -11.05 -9.70
N LEU A 142 -7.92 -11.85 -10.77
CA LEU A 142 -8.03 -13.31 -10.67
C LEU A 142 -6.75 -13.93 -10.12
N ALA A 143 -5.58 -13.44 -10.54
CA ALA A 143 -4.30 -13.90 -10.01
C ALA A 143 -4.15 -13.57 -8.51
N ASN A 144 -4.72 -12.45 -8.04
CA ASN A 144 -4.64 -12.01 -6.64
C ASN A 144 -5.31 -12.98 -5.66
N MET A 145 -6.28 -13.78 -6.13
CA MET A 145 -6.99 -14.79 -5.33
C MET A 145 -6.06 -15.85 -4.73
N TYR A 146 -4.85 -16.03 -5.29
CA TYR A 146 -3.86 -17.01 -4.83
C TYR A 146 -2.76 -16.40 -3.96
N THR A 147 -2.97 -15.18 -3.47
CA THR A 147 -2.00 -14.47 -2.61
C THR A 147 -2.55 -14.21 -1.22
N ASP A 148 -1.68 -13.91 -0.27
CA ASP A 148 -1.95 -13.71 1.16
C ASP A 148 -3.11 -12.75 1.41
N TRP A 149 -3.06 -11.57 0.79
CA TRP A 149 -4.14 -10.56 0.89
C TRP A 149 -5.20 -10.70 -0.22
N SER A 150 -5.37 -11.95 -0.68
CA SER A 150 -6.49 -12.53 -1.44
C SER A 150 -7.20 -11.57 -2.39
N MET A 151 -8.51 -11.38 -2.28
CA MET A 151 -9.26 -10.51 -3.20
C MET A 151 -9.12 -9.02 -2.87
N LEU A 152 -8.46 -8.62 -1.78
CA LEU A 152 -8.43 -7.23 -1.32
C LEU A 152 -7.33 -6.41 -2.00
N ALA A 153 -6.11 -6.94 -2.16
CA ALA A 153 -4.96 -6.09 -2.55
C ALA A 153 -5.13 -5.35 -3.89
N VAL A 154 -5.56 -6.03 -4.95
CA VAL A 154 -5.74 -5.40 -6.29
C VAL A 154 -6.90 -4.41 -6.32
N PRO A 155 -8.11 -4.70 -5.82
CA PRO A 155 -9.19 -3.71 -5.72
C PRO A 155 -8.82 -2.51 -4.85
N PHE A 156 -8.18 -2.73 -3.70
CA PHE A 156 -7.68 -1.67 -2.83
C PHE A 156 -6.70 -0.77 -3.58
N THR A 157 -5.78 -1.36 -4.35
CA THR A 157 -4.86 -0.64 -5.23
C THR A 157 -5.61 0.18 -6.27
N LEU A 158 -6.62 -0.37 -6.93
CA LEU A 158 -7.39 0.33 -7.97
C LEU A 158 -8.14 1.54 -7.41
N ILE A 159 -8.74 1.42 -6.22
CA ILE A 159 -9.45 2.50 -5.53
C ILE A 159 -8.48 3.64 -5.18
N LEU A 160 -7.36 3.33 -4.51
CA LEU A 160 -6.36 4.33 -4.16
C LEU A 160 -5.71 4.95 -5.40
N LEU A 161 -5.38 4.12 -6.39
CA LEU A 161 -4.79 4.57 -7.65
C LEU A 161 -5.68 5.58 -8.35
N ARG A 162 -7.01 5.40 -8.30
CA ARG A 162 -7.97 6.32 -8.89
C ARG A 162 -7.95 7.70 -8.22
N ALA A 163 -7.88 7.74 -6.90
CA ALA A 163 -7.75 9.01 -6.16
C ALA A 163 -6.40 9.68 -6.36
N MET A 164 -5.33 8.88 -6.51
CA MET A 164 -3.98 9.36 -6.81
C MET A 164 -3.79 9.68 -8.31
N ASP A 165 -4.77 9.35 -9.17
CA ASP A 165 -4.75 9.64 -10.60
C ASP A 165 -5.57 10.88 -10.95
N ASN A 166 -4.88 12.01 -11.14
CA ASN A 166 -5.47 13.28 -11.55
C ASN A 166 -5.57 13.46 -13.08
N ARG A 167 -5.43 12.40 -13.89
CA ARG A 167 -5.61 12.50 -15.36
C ARG A 167 -6.97 13.07 -15.78
N GLU A 168 -8.00 12.95 -14.94
CA GLU A 168 -9.33 13.48 -15.24
C GLU A 168 -9.53 14.95 -14.89
N SER A 169 -8.89 15.50 -13.85
CA SER A 169 -9.02 16.95 -13.59
C SER A 169 -8.29 17.77 -14.64
N ILE A 170 -7.28 17.18 -15.29
CA ILE A 170 -6.52 17.80 -16.39
C ILE A 170 -7.29 17.68 -17.72
N ARG A 171 -8.07 16.61 -17.94
CA ARG A 171 -8.99 16.52 -19.09
C ARG A 171 -10.13 17.55 -19.02
N GLY A 172 -10.64 17.84 -17.82
CA GLY A 172 -11.61 18.93 -17.61
C GLY A 172 -11.00 20.34 -17.75
N ALA A 173 -9.72 20.51 -17.42
CA ALA A 173 -8.98 21.76 -17.65
C ALA A 173 -8.52 21.94 -19.11
N HIS A 174 -8.75 20.93 -19.96
CA HIS A 174 -8.56 20.97 -21.42
C HIS A 174 -9.86 21.28 -22.17
N GLU A 175 -10.88 21.85 -21.50
CA GLU A 175 -11.74 22.79 -22.22
C GLU A 175 -10.81 23.80 -22.89
N PRO A 176 -10.96 24.07 -24.19
CA PRO A 176 -10.04 24.94 -24.90
C PRO A 176 -10.21 26.35 -24.34
N VAL A 177 -9.40 26.71 -23.34
CA VAL A 177 -9.14 28.11 -23.02
C VAL A 177 -8.65 28.69 -24.33
N ASN A 178 -9.49 29.53 -24.93
CA ASN A 178 -9.25 30.11 -26.24
C ASN A 178 -7.85 30.70 -26.19
N ARG A 179 -6.97 30.19 -27.07
CA ARG A 179 -5.55 30.57 -27.10
C ARG A 179 -5.38 32.08 -27.15
N GLU A 180 -6.33 32.79 -27.77
CA GLU A 180 -6.39 34.25 -27.80
C GLU A 180 -6.69 34.89 -26.43
N GLN A 181 -7.51 34.27 -25.60
CA GLN A 181 -7.85 34.77 -24.27
C GLN A 181 -6.67 34.62 -23.29
N LEU A 182 -5.97 33.48 -23.35
CA LEU A 182 -4.75 33.26 -22.56
C LEU A 182 -3.62 34.19 -23.02
N LEU A 183 -3.47 34.42 -24.33
CA LEU A 183 -2.49 35.36 -24.87
C LEU A 183 -2.81 36.81 -24.48
N ARG A 184 -4.08 37.22 -24.45
CA ARG A 184 -4.49 38.55 -23.94
C ARG A 184 -4.24 38.70 -22.43
N GLU A 185 -4.42 37.64 -21.64
CA GLU A 185 -4.10 37.65 -20.21
C GLU A 185 -2.59 37.69 -19.94
N LEU A 186 -1.79 37.12 -20.84
CA LEU A 186 -0.32 37.15 -20.77
C LEU A 186 0.25 38.46 -21.32
N GLU A 187 -0.38 39.08 -22.32
CA GLU A 187 -0.02 40.41 -22.84
C GLU A 187 -0.42 41.54 -21.88
N SER A 188 -1.48 41.37 -21.09
CA SER A 188 -1.88 42.34 -20.04
C SER A 188 -1.07 42.23 -18.75
N ARG A 189 -0.29 41.15 -18.60
CA ARG A 189 0.67 40.99 -17.50
C ARG A 189 2.07 41.26 -18.04
N ASP A 190 2.51 42.49 -17.87
CA ASP A 190 3.80 43.03 -18.30
C ASP A 190 5.00 42.35 -17.57
N ILE A 191 5.24 41.07 -17.84
CA ILE A 191 6.36 40.29 -17.31
C ILE A 191 7.08 39.65 -18.49
N GLY A 192 8.29 40.16 -18.74
CA GLY A 192 9.17 39.84 -19.86
C GLY A 192 9.20 38.35 -20.25
N TYR A 193 8.83 38.11 -21.51
CA TYR A 193 8.62 36.79 -22.09
C TYR A 193 9.83 36.39 -22.93
N GLU A 194 10.92 35.95 -22.29
CA GLU A 194 12.05 35.40 -23.04
C GLU A 194 12.77 34.33 -22.23
N ASN A 195 12.19 33.11 -22.16
CA ASN A 195 12.95 31.85 -22.17
C ASN A 195 12.14 30.53 -22.21
N ASP A 196 10.81 30.53 -22.07
CA ASP A 196 10.06 29.27 -21.86
C ASP A 196 9.46 28.62 -23.13
N LYS A 197 9.98 28.94 -24.33
CA LYS A 197 9.49 28.33 -25.59
C LYS A 197 9.98 26.90 -25.88
N LYS A 198 10.69 26.23 -24.97
CA LYS A 198 11.35 24.93 -25.26
C LYS A 198 10.70 23.67 -24.69
N HIS A 199 9.54 23.71 -24.01
CA HIS A 199 8.98 22.50 -23.38
C HIS A 199 7.52 22.15 -23.73
N TYR A 200 6.96 22.73 -24.78
CA TYR A 200 5.67 22.29 -25.32
C TYR A 200 5.84 21.58 -26.65
N HIS A 201 6.28 20.32 -26.57
CA HIS A 201 6.00 19.35 -27.62
C HIS A 201 4.87 18.43 -27.15
N GLY A 202 3.80 18.40 -27.94
CA GLY A 202 2.66 17.51 -27.75
C GLY A 202 3.14 16.06 -27.62
N GLY A 203 2.88 15.49 -26.46
CA GLY A 203 3.28 14.13 -26.12
C GLY A 203 2.78 13.80 -24.73
N LEU A 204 2.00 12.73 -24.65
CA LEU A 204 1.65 11.94 -23.46
C LEU A 204 2.25 12.46 -22.12
N PHE A 205 1.40 13.06 -21.27
CA PHE A 205 1.75 13.57 -19.94
C PHE A 205 2.70 12.60 -19.19
N SER A 206 3.87 13.11 -18.82
CA SER A 206 4.97 12.32 -18.28
C SER A 206 4.66 11.91 -16.84
N VAL A 207 5.09 10.71 -16.44
CA VAL A 207 5.04 10.23 -15.04
C VAL A 207 5.68 11.24 -14.05
N SER A 208 6.54 12.13 -14.56
CA SER A 208 7.26 13.17 -13.83
C SER A 208 6.40 14.31 -13.27
N ASP A 209 5.20 14.54 -13.79
CA ASP A 209 4.40 15.73 -13.42
C ASP A 209 3.73 15.63 -12.03
N LYS A 210 3.77 14.44 -11.41
CA LYS A 210 3.19 14.19 -10.07
C LYS A 210 4.17 14.40 -8.93
N VAL A 211 5.43 14.69 -9.24
CA VAL A 211 6.47 14.99 -8.26
C VAL A 211 6.78 16.47 -8.37
N ASN A 212 6.59 17.23 -7.29
CA ASN A 212 6.87 18.66 -7.30
C ASN A 212 8.38 18.94 -7.46
N ARG A 213 8.76 20.21 -7.69
CA ARG A 213 10.17 20.63 -7.83
C ARG A 213 11.06 20.23 -6.64
N ASN A 214 10.47 19.96 -5.48
CA ASN A 214 11.15 19.52 -4.25
C ASN A 214 11.14 17.98 -4.06
N GLY A 215 10.72 17.21 -5.07
CA GLY A 215 10.72 15.75 -5.00
C GLY A 215 9.55 15.15 -4.19
N ARG A 216 8.45 15.89 -3.98
CA ARG A 216 7.27 15.41 -3.21
C ARG A 216 6.14 14.93 -4.10
N PHE A 217 5.52 13.83 -3.73
CA PHE A 217 4.37 13.27 -4.44
C PHE A 217 3.10 14.04 -4.07
N LEU A 218 2.43 14.59 -5.09
CA LEU A 218 1.23 15.40 -4.92
C LEU A 218 -0.03 14.55 -5.14
N PHE A 219 -0.99 14.66 -4.23
CA PHE A 219 -2.30 14.05 -4.36
C PHE A 219 -3.38 14.93 -3.74
N ASP A 220 -4.60 14.81 -4.27
CA ASP A 220 -5.77 15.52 -3.76
C ASP A 220 -6.27 14.83 -2.48
N ARG A 221 -6.21 15.54 -1.34
CA ARG A 221 -6.63 14.99 -0.05
C ARG A 221 -8.13 14.71 0.01
N GLY A 222 -8.97 15.45 -0.74
CA GLY A 222 -10.41 15.21 -0.80
C GLY A 222 -10.73 13.90 -1.52
N LYS A 223 -10.14 13.67 -2.70
CA LYS A 223 -10.28 12.39 -3.43
C LYS A 223 -9.71 11.23 -2.63
N LEU A 224 -8.59 11.45 -1.95
CA LEU A 224 -7.97 10.41 -1.12
C LEU A 224 -8.86 10.00 0.06
N LYS A 225 -9.54 10.95 0.73
CA LYS A 225 -10.52 10.63 1.78
C LYS A 225 -11.63 9.72 1.27
N ALA A 226 -12.21 10.04 0.12
CA ALA A 226 -13.26 9.22 -0.49
C ALA A 226 -12.74 7.80 -0.83
N ALA A 227 -11.54 7.70 -1.39
CA ALA A 227 -10.92 6.40 -1.66
C ALA A 227 -10.68 5.58 -0.39
N TRP A 228 -10.22 6.20 0.70
CA TRP A 228 -10.07 5.49 1.98
C TRP A 228 -11.39 4.97 2.53
N VAL A 229 -12.48 5.74 2.42
CA VAL A 229 -13.82 5.27 2.81
C VAL A 229 -14.21 4.04 1.99
N CYS A 230 -14.03 4.07 0.67
CA CYS A 230 -14.30 2.90 -0.18
C CYS A 230 -13.42 1.69 0.19
N CYS A 231 -12.15 1.91 0.49
CA CYS A 231 -11.23 0.86 0.96
C CYS A 231 -11.66 0.25 2.29
N ILE A 232 -12.04 1.07 3.27
CA ILE A 232 -12.51 0.62 4.58
C ILE A 232 -13.82 -0.16 4.44
N LEU A 233 -14.76 0.34 3.64
CA LEU A 233 -16.01 -0.36 3.35
C LEU A 233 -15.76 -1.70 2.65
N LEU A 234 -14.84 -1.75 1.70
CA LEU A 234 -14.44 -2.99 1.03
C LEU A 234 -13.94 -4.03 2.03
N CYS A 235 -13.05 -3.64 2.96
CA CYS A 235 -12.55 -4.53 3.99
C CYS A 235 -13.64 -5.00 4.96
N ILE A 236 -14.49 -4.08 5.45
CA ILE A 236 -15.59 -4.44 6.35
C ILE A 236 -16.58 -5.40 5.67
N VAL A 237 -16.92 -5.16 4.41
CA VAL A 237 -17.84 -6.04 3.67
C VAL A 237 -17.23 -7.43 3.51
N GLU A 238 -15.95 -7.55 3.20
CA GLU A 238 -15.27 -8.84 3.09
C GLU A 238 -15.27 -9.62 4.41
N ASP A 239 -15.04 -8.93 5.53
CA ASP A 239 -15.10 -9.55 6.86
C ASP A 239 -16.51 -10.01 7.25
N LEU A 240 -17.53 -9.22 6.91
CA LEU A 240 -18.94 -9.58 7.13
C LEU A 240 -19.34 -10.78 6.27
N LEU A 241 -18.91 -10.82 5.00
CA LEU A 241 -19.13 -11.97 4.10
C LEU A 241 -18.42 -13.23 4.60
N SER A 242 -17.30 -13.06 5.31
CA SER A 242 -16.57 -14.13 5.99
C SER A 242 -17.21 -14.56 7.32
N GLY A 243 -18.34 -13.97 7.70
CA GLY A 243 -19.12 -14.34 8.89
C GLY A 243 -18.75 -13.62 10.18
N LYS A 244 -17.85 -12.62 10.15
CA LYS A 244 -17.55 -11.79 11.33
C LYS A 244 -18.73 -10.88 11.66
N THR A 245 -18.92 -10.55 12.93
CA THR A 245 -19.88 -9.52 13.33
C THR A 245 -19.37 -8.13 12.93
N PHE A 246 -20.27 -7.15 12.82
CA PHE A 246 -19.89 -5.79 12.48
C PHE A 246 -18.85 -5.16 13.43
N PRO A 247 -18.95 -5.29 14.78
CA PRO A 247 -17.92 -4.80 15.67
C PRO A 247 -16.56 -5.46 15.46
N GLU A 248 -16.53 -6.79 15.25
CA GLU A 248 -15.30 -7.52 14.96
C GLU A 248 -14.67 -7.03 13.65
N ALA A 249 -15.46 -6.88 12.59
CA ALA A 249 -15.00 -6.36 11.30
C ALA A 249 -14.39 -4.95 11.42
N VAL A 250 -14.97 -4.09 12.25
CA VAL A 250 -14.42 -2.75 12.51
C VAL A 250 -13.11 -2.83 13.30
N LEU A 251 -13.03 -3.70 14.31
CA LEU A 251 -11.85 -3.87 15.15
C LEU A 251 -10.65 -4.41 14.37
N VAL A 252 -10.84 -5.45 13.55
CA VAL A 252 -9.74 -6.03 12.74
C VAL A 252 -9.24 -5.05 11.67
N ASN A 253 -10.08 -4.11 11.21
CA ASN A 253 -9.71 -3.08 10.24
C ASN A 253 -9.28 -1.74 10.86
N ALA A 254 -9.12 -1.65 12.18
CA ALA A 254 -8.74 -0.41 12.87
C ALA A 254 -7.42 0.19 12.32
N GLY A 255 -6.47 -0.66 11.93
CA GLY A 255 -5.19 -0.30 11.34
C GLY A 255 -5.32 0.30 9.95
N VAL A 256 -6.27 -0.17 9.13
CA VAL A 256 -6.60 0.45 7.83
C VAL A 256 -7.14 1.87 8.03
N ILE A 257 -8.02 2.06 9.03
CA ILE A 257 -8.55 3.38 9.40
C ILE A 257 -7.40 4.28 9.88
N MET A 258 -6.50 3.75 10.70
CA MET A 258 -5.32 4.48 11.15
C MET A 258 -4.39 4.86 9.98
N ALA A 259 -4.14 3.96 9.02
CA ALA A 259 -3.39 4.26 7.81
C ALA A 259 -4.04 5.43 7.03
N ALA A 260 -5.36 5.39 6.88
CA ALA A 260 -6.12 6.43 6.21
C ALA A 260 -5.91 7.80 6.87
N VAL A 261 -5.98 7.87 8.20
CA VAL A 261 -5.75 9.11 8.96
C VAL A 261 -4.30 9.59 8.81
N LEU A 262 -3.33 8.72 9.03
CA LEU A 262 -1.91 9.07 8.97
C LEU A 262 -1.50 9.59 7.59
N ILE A 263 -1.91 8.89 6.53
CA ILE A 263 -1.57 9.26 5.15
C ILE A 263 -2.31 10.52 4.71
N THR A 264 -3.59 10.65 5.08
CA THR A 264 -4.41 11.78 4.62
C THR A 264 -4.07 13.09 5.32
N TYR A 265 -3.71 13.07 6.60
CA TYR A 265 -3.55 14.29 7.38
C TYR A 265 -2.11 14.61 7.75
N PHE A 266 -1.27 13.60 7.98
CA PHE A 266 0.07 13.80 8.53
C PHE A 266 1.20 13.53 7.53
N TYR A 267 0.94 12.71 6.50
CA TYR A 267 1.94 12.41 5.48
C TYR A 267 2.22 13.62 4.57
N ASP A 268 3.51 13.94 4.43
CA ASP A 268 3.99 15.13 3.72
C ASP A 268 4.39 14.87 2.26
N GLY A 269 4.32 13.61 1.82
CA GLY A 269 4.65 13.18 0.46
C GLY A 269 6.15 13.19 0.15
N THR A 270 7.03 13.40 1.13
CA THR A 270 8.48 13.47 0.90
C THR A 270 9.08 12.10 0.65
N GLU A 271 9.89 11.98 -0.41
CA GLU A 271 10.70 10.78 -0.60
C GLU A 271 11.79 10.73 0.50
N GLY A 272 11.58 9.87 1.51
CA GLY A 272 12.55 9.69 2.59
C GLY A 272 13.96 9.37 2.07
N LYS A 273 15.00 9.81 2.80
CA LYS A 273 16.41 9.68 2.39
C LYS A 273 16.77 8.26 1.95
N LYS A 274 17.29 8.12 0.72
CA LYS A 274 17.69 6.84 0.12
C LYS A 274 18.99 6.33 0.75
N SER A 275 18.92 5.27 1.54
CA SER A 275 20.12 4.48 1.91
C SER A 275 19.99 3.05 1.38
N LYS A 276 21.12 2.42 1.01
CA LYS A 276 21.12 1.01 0.57
C LYS A 276 20.58 0.09 1.69
N VAL A 277 20.93 0.38 2.94
CA VAL A 277 20.44 -0.34 4.13
C VAL A 277 18.93 -0.23 4.27
N SER A 278 18.36 0.98 4.14
CA SER A 278 16.91 1.18 4.13
C SER A 278 16.26 0.43 2.96
N LYS A 279 16.84 0.49 1.76
CA LYS A 279 16.25 -0.14 0.58
C LYS A 279 16.14 -1.66 0.67
N TYR A 280 17.17 -2.36 1.13
CA TYR A 280 17.19 -3.83 1.18
C TYR A 280 16.81 -4.40 2.54
N GLY A 281 17.12 -3.69 3.63
CA GLY A 281 16.78 -4.11 4.99
C GLY A 281 15.28 -4.28 5.17
N PHE A 282 14.46 -3.43 4.55
CA PHE A 282 13.01 -3.59 4.57
C PHE A 282 12.53 -4.88 3.90
N TYR A 283 13.17 -5.30 2.81
CA TYR A 283 12.78 -6.53 2.14
C TYR A 283 13.26 -7.78 2.89
N LEU A 284 14.46 -7.73 3.49
CA LEU A 284 15.00 -8.83 4.29
C LEU A 284 14.31 -8.98 5.64
N PHE A 285 13.77 -7.89 6.19
CA PHE A 285 13.02 -7.95 7.43
C PHE A 285 11.87 -8.94 7.32
N TYR A 286 11.16 -8.98 6.19
CA TYR A 286 10.00 -9.86 5.99
C TYR A 286 10.29 -11.36 6.22
N PRO A 287 11.21 -12.02 5.49
CA PRO A 287 11.54 -13.42 5.78
C PRO A 287 12.18 -13.62 7.16
N ILE A 288 13.00 -12.67 7.63
CA ILE A 288 13.73 -12.83 8.91
C ILE A 288 12.76 -12.88 10.09
N HIS A 289 11.82 -11.93 10.20
CA HIS A 289 10.93 -11.91 11.35
C HIS A 289 9.95 -13.10 11.34
N LEU A 290 9.53 -13.60 10.17
CA LEU A 290 8.76 -14.85 10.08
C LEU A 290 9.54 -16.05 10.63
N ILE A 291 10.83 -16.18 10.27
CA ILE A 291 11.70 -17.24 10.81
C ILE A 291 11.80 -17.09 12.33
N VAL A 292 12.11 -15.88 12.82
CA VAL A 292 12.27 -15.62 14.26
C VAL A 292 10.99 -15.96 15.02
N LEU A 293 9.82 -15.50 14.55
CA LEU A 293 8.54 -15.80 15.20
C LEU A 293 8.21 -17.29 15.16
N THR A 294 8.55 -17.99 14.07
CA THR A 294 8.33 -19.44 13.98
C THR A 294 9.24 -20.21 14.95
N LEU A 295 10.50 -19.78 15.11
CA LEU A 295 11.41 -20.36 16.10
C LEU A 295 10.90 -20.12 17.52
N ILE A 296 10.38 -18.92 17.81
CA ILE A 296 9.75 -18.61 19.10
C ILE A 296 8.53 -19.52 19.33
N TYR A 297 7.66 -19.69 18.33
CA TYR A 297 6.54 -20.62 18.40
C TYR A 297 6.99 -22.05 18.72
N GLN A 298 8.06 -22.54 18.09
CA GLN A 298 8.61 -23.88 18.38
C GLN A 298 9.16 -24.02 19.81
N ILE A 299 9.72 -22.95 20.39
CA ILE A 299 10.21 -22.94 21.78
C ILE A 299 9.04 -22.88 22.78
N LEU A 300 7.97 -22.17 22.43
CA LEU A 300 6.80 -21.99 23.31
C LEU A 300 5.83 -23.18 23.29
N ARG A 301 5.84 -23.98 22.23
CA ARG A 301 4.96 -25.15 22.05
C ARG A 301 5.33 -26.28 23.00
#